data_AF-A0A2S0XJ70-F1
#
_entry.id   AF-A0A2S0XJ70-F1
#
_cell.length_a   1.000
_cell.length_b   1.000
_cell.length_c   1.000
_cell.angle_alpha   90.00
_cell.angle_beta   90.00
_cell.angle_gamma   90.00
#
_symmetry.space_group_name_H-M   'P 1'
#
loop_
_entity.id
_entity.type
_entity.pdbx_description
1 polymer ?
#
loop_
_entity_poly.entity_id
_entity_poly.type
_entity_poly.pdbx_seq_one_letter_code
_entity_poly.pdbx_strand_id
1 'polypeptide(L)'
;MIRTLSEVAALLVIALATSACNTPQERALGGAAIGATGGALVGQAIGGNTGATVAGAAIGGVAGAMIGAGTAPGQCRFQRVDSRGRPMVDRYGRPVTYLAPCR
;
A
#
# COMPACT_ATOMS: atom_id res chain seq x y z
N MET A 1 5.56 17.28 -24.90
CA MET A 1 4.29 16.59 -24.61
C MET A 1 4.33 15.08 -24.86
N ILE A 2 4.76 14.57 -26.04
CA ILE A 2 4.79 13.12 -26.29
C ILE A 2 5.82 12.37 -25.42
N ARG A 3 7.01 12.95 -25.19
CA ARG A 3 8.04 12.37 -24.30
C ARG A 3 7.58 12.24 -22.84
N THR A 4 6.92 13.25 -22.31
CA THR A 4 6.42 13.28 -20.92
C THR A 4 5.28 12.30 -20.68
N LEU A 5 4.43 12.06 -21.69
CA LEU A 5 3.39 11.03 -21.65
C LEU A 5 3.99 9.61 -21.54
N SER A 6 5.10 9.37 -22.25
CA SER A 6 5.79 8.07 -22.21
C SER A 6 6.50 7.82 -20.88
N GLU A 7 7.05 8.84 -20.23
CA GLU A 7 7.63 8.73 -18.89
C GLU A 7 6.57 8.47 -17.82
N VAL A 8 5.42 9.14 -17.89
CA VAL A 8 4.29 8.91 -16.97
C VAL A 8 3.75 7.49 -17.13
N ALA A 9 3.63 6.99 -18.37
CA ALA A 9 3.21 5.62 -18.64
C ALA A 9 4.22 4.59 -18.09
N ALA A 10 5.52 4.82 -18.27
CA ALA A 10 6.56 3.95 -17.72
C ALA A 10 6.54 3.93 -16.17
N LEU A 11 6.39 5.11 -15.55
CA LEU A 11 6.24 5.23 -14.09
C LEU A 11 5.01 4.50 -13.56
N LEU A 12 3.89 4.59 -14.27
CA LEU A 12 2.65 3.85 -13.95
C LEU A 12 2.88 2.34 -14.00
N VAL A 13 3.51 1.82 -15.06
CA VAL A 13 3.79 0.39 -15.19
C VAL A 13 4.73 -0.11 -14.08
N ILE A 14 5.75 0.68 -13.72
CA ILE A 14 6.67 0.35 -12.62
C ILE A 14 5.96 0.41 -11.26
N ALA A 15 5.08 1.38 -11.04
CA ALA A 15 4.26 1.47 -9.82
C ALA A 15 3.30 0.28 -9.70
N LEU A 16 2.70 -0.17 -10.80
CA LEU A 16 1.85 -1.37 -10.83
C LEU A 16 2.66 -2.64 -10.57
N ALA A 17 3.86 -2.76 -11.14
CA ALA A 17 4.74 -3.91 -10.94
C ALA A 17 5.25 -4.03 -9.50
N THR A 18 5.63 -2.89 -8.88
CA THR A 18 6.09 -2.85 -7.48
C THR A 18 4.95 -3.04 -6.47
N SER A 19 3.70 -2.82 -6.88
CA SER A 19 2.53 -3.10 -6.06
C SER A 19 2.50 -4.58 -5.59
N ALA A 20 3.00 -5.52 -6.40
CA ALA A 20 3.04 -6.94 -6.06
C ALA A 20 4.02 -7.29 -4.91
N CYS A 21 4.96 -6.39 -4.56
CA CYS A 21 6.06 -6.65 -3.62
C CYS A 21 6.07 -5.74 -2.38
N ASN A 22 4.96 -5.05 -2.08
CA ASN A 22 4.94 -4.02 -1.02
C ASN A 22 4.31 -4.48 0.29
N THR A 23 4.91 -4.03 1.39
CA THR A 23 4.37 -4.19 2.74
C THR A 23 3.05 -3.41 2.89
N PRO A 24 2.18 -3.75 3.86
CA PRO A 24 0.97 -2.96 4.13
C PRO A 24 1.26 -1.48 4.36
N GLN A 25 2.43 -1.19 4.94
CA GLN A 25 2.86 0.16 5.25
C GLN A 25 3.27 0.93 4.00
N GLU A 26 4.01 0.30 3.06
CA GLU A 26 4.31 0.91 1.77
C GLU A 26 3.04 1.16 0.94
N ARG A 27 2.03 0.27 1.02
CA ARG A 27 0.75 0.50 0.34
C ARG A 27 -0.01 1.69 0.93
N ALA A 28 -0.01 1.82 2.26
CA ALA A 28 -0.57 2.98 2.94
C ALA A 28 0.18 4.27 2.57
N LEU A 29 1.52 4.26 2.62
CA LEU A 29 2.35 5.41 2.26
C LEU A 29 2.20 5.79 0.78
N GLY A 30 2.17 4.82 -0.13
CA GLY A 30 1.96 5.05 -1.55
C GLY A 30 0.58 5.64 -1.84
N GLY A 31 -0.47 5.09 -1.21
CA GLY A 31 -1.81 5.66 -1.28
C GLY A 31 -1.87 7.08 -0.70
N ALA A 32 -1.18 7.33 0.41
CA ALA A 32 -1.09 8.65 1.02
C ALA A 32 -0.39 9.66 0.13
N ALA A 33 0.73 9.28 -0.48
CA ALA A 33 1.49 10.17 -1.35
C ALA A 33 0.69 10.54 -2.62
N ILE A 34 0.06 9.55 -3.25
CA ILE A 34 -0.78 9.76 -4.45
C ILE A 34 -2.01 10.58 -4.09
N GLY A 35 -2.68 10.24 -3.00
CA GLY A 35 -3.86 10.97 -2.53
C GLY A 35 -3.54 12.40 -2.10
N ALA A 36 -2.41 12.64 -1.43
CA ALA A 36 -1.99 13.97 -1.00
C ALA A 36 -1.61 14.86 -2.19
N THR A 37 -0.83 14.33 -3.13
CA THR A 37 -0.46 15.09 -4.34
C THR A 37 -1.68 15.40 -5.21
N GLY A 38 -2.55 14.41 -5.45
CA GLY A 38 -3.80 14.62 -6.20
C GLY A 38 -4.75 15.59 -5.50
N GLY A 39 -4.94 15.41 -4.20
CA GLY A 39 -5.77 16.29 -3.37
C GLY A 39 -5.25 17.72 -3.27
N ALA A 40 -3.93 17.92 -3.25
CA ALA A 40 -3.32 19.25 -3.30
C ALA A 40 -3.62 19.96 -4.61
N LEU A 41 -3.45 19.28 -5.74
CA LEU A 41 -3.69 19.87 -7.07
C LEU A 41 -5.15 20.27 -7.23
N VAL A 42 -6.08 19.40 -6.83
CA VAL A 42 -7.52 19.70 -6.86
C VAL A 42 -7.87 20.82 -5.89
N GLY A 43 -7.31 20.81 -4.67
CA GLY A 43 -7.53 21.87 -3.69
C GLY A 43 -7.00 23.24 -4.11
N GLN A 44 -5.82 23.29 -4.76
CA GLN A 44 -5.32 24.52 -5.41
C GLN A 44 -6.25 24.97 -6.54
N ALA A 45 -6.67 24.06 -7.41
CA ALA A 45 -7.51 24.41 -8.57
C ALA A 45 -8.88 24.98 -8.15
N ILE A 46 -9.48 24.46 -7.08
CA ILE A 46 -10.80 24.90 -6.60
C ILE A 46 -10.69 26.13 -5.69
N GLY A 47 -9.76 26.12 -4.74
CA GLY A 47 -9.67 27.17 -3.71
C GLY A 47 -8.70 28.30 -4.02
N GLY A 48 -7.75 28.11 -4.95
CA GLY A 48 -6.77 29.12 -5.37
C GLY A 48 -5.84 29.63 -4.27
N ASN A 49 -5.76 28.93 -3.12
CA ASN A 49 -5.00 29.38 -1.97
C ASN A 49 -4.32 28.22 -1.24
N THR A 50 -3.27 28.55 -0.47
CA THR A 50 -2.45 27.58 0.24
C THR A 50 -3.26 26.74 1.24
N GLY A 51 -4.25 27.35 1.91
CA GLY A 51 -5.12 26.66 2.86
C GLY A 51 -5.94 25.56 2.20
N ALA A 52 -6.53 25.85 1.04
CA ALA A 52 -7.32 24.89 0.27
C ALA A 52 -6.49 23.69 -0.21
N THR A 53 -5.21 23.88 -0.50
CA THR A 53 -4.37 22.75 -0.96
C THR A 53 -3.72 21.99 0.17
N VAL A 54 -3.41 22.64 1.29
CA VAL A 54 -3.02 21.90 2.49
C VAL A 54 -4.20 21.05 2.97
N ALA A 55 -5.42 21.61 2.95
CA ALA A 55 -6.63 20.85 3.24
C ALA A 55 -6.84 19.70 2.25
N GLY A 56 -6.74 19.97 0.94
CA GLY A 56 -6.85 18.94 -0.09
C GLY A 56 -5.78 17.85 0.02
N ALA A 57 -4.53 18.22 0.31
CA ALA A 57 -3.43 17.29 0.53
C ALA A 57 -3.63 16.44 1.78
N ALA A 58 -4.09 17.03 2.88
CA ALA A 58 -4.35 16.32 4.12
C ALA A 58 -5.51 15.33 3.95
N ILE A 59 -6.63 15.77 3.37
CA ILE A 59 -7.80 14.91 3.13
C ILE A 59 -7.45 13.79 2.15
N GLY A 60 -6.85 14.14 1.01
CA GLY A 60 -6.43 13.19 0.00
C GLY A 60 -5.38 12.21 0.52
N GLY A 61 -4.43 12.69 1.33
CA GLY A 61 -3.41 11.86 1.94
C GLY A 61 -3.95 10.87 2.96
N VAL A 62 -4.83 11.30 3.86
CA VAL A 62 -5.46 10.39 4.84
C VAL A 62 -6.37 9.38 4.15
N ALA A 63 -7.21 9.82 3.20
CA ALA A 63 -8.09 8.94 2.45
C ALA A 63 -7.29 7.93 1.61
N GLY A 64 -6.26 8.41 0.91
CA GLY A 64 -5.35 7.58 0.14
C GLY A 64 -4.59 6.58 1.01
N ALA A 65 -4.17 6.97 2.21
CA ALA A 65 -3.51 6.09 3.17
C ALA A 65 -4.42 4.95 3.63
N MET A 66 -5.68 5.27 3.98
CA MET A 66 -6.68 4.30 4.41
C MET A 66 -6.99 3.29 3.30
N ILE A 67 -7.20 3.76 2.08
CA ILE A 67 -7.46 2.90 0.92
C ILE A 67 -6.23 2.04 0.62
N GLY A 68 -5.03 2.64 0.64
CA GLY A 68 -3.77 1.94 0.46
C GLY A 68 -3.56 0.83 1.49
N ALA A 69 -3.80 1.12 2.77
CA ALA A 69 -3.72 0.15 3.86
C ALA A 69 -4.79 -0.95 3.72
N GLY A 70 -6.03 -0.59 3.34
CA GLY A 70 -7.13 -1.54 3.19
C GLY A 70 -6.97 -2.49 2.00
N THR A 71 -6.22 -2.08 0.97
CA THR A 71 -5.91 -2.92 -0.19
C THR A 71 -4.65 -3.76 0.04
N ALA A 72 -4.00 -3.64 1.20
CA ALA A 72 -2.86 -4.47 1.54
C ALA A 72 -3.31 -5.92 1.79
N PRO A 73 -2.57 -6.92 1.27
CA PRO A 73 -2.89 -8.31 1.56
C PRO A 73 -2.77 -8.58 3.06
N GLY A 74 -3.83 -9.13 3.66
CA GLY A 74 -3.80 -9.57 5.05
C GLY A 74 -2.73 -10.65 5.24
N GLN A 75 -2.01 -10.62 6.35
CA GLN A 75 -1.02 -11.64 6.68
C GLN A 75 -1.70 -12.74 7.51
N CYS A 76 -1.83 -13.93 6.91
CA CYS A 76 -2.32 -15.11 7.60
C CYS A 76 -1.15 -15.86 8.20
N ARG A 77 -1.34 -16.31 9.44
CA ARG A 77 -0.35 -17.12 10.16
C ARG A 77 -0.70 -18.58 9.93
N PHE A 78 0.11 -19.26 9.12
CA PHE A 78 -0.06 -20.67 8.84
C PHE A 78 0.86 -21.51 9.73
N GLN A 79 0.36 -22.66 10.17
CA GLN A 79 1.13 -23.60 10.98
C GLN A 79 1.65 -24.71 10.08
N ARG A 80 2.95 -25.00 10.15
CA ARG A 80 3.52 -26.17 9.47
C ARG A 80 3.03 -27.42 10.20
N VAL A 81 2.44 -28.35 9.44
CA VAL A 81 2.08 -29.69 9.93
C VAL A 81 2.99 -30.74 9.31
N ASP A 82 3.25 -31.82 10.05
CA ASP A 82 3.92 -33.02 9.54
C ASP A 82 2.95 -33.87 8.68
N SER A 83 3.45 -34.92 8.02
CA SER A 83 2.62 -35.83 7.21
C SER A 83 1.55 -36.59 8.00
N ARG A 84 1.58 -36.52 9.34
CA ARG A 84 0.60 -37.10 10.25
C ARG A 84 -0.38 -36.05 10.80
N GLY A 85 -0.33 -34.81 10.31
CA GLY A 85 -1.22 -33.72 10.69
C GLY A 85 -0.88 -33.04 12.01
N ARG A 86 0.30 -33.28 12.59
CA ARG A 86 0.69 -32.65 13.87
C ARG A 86 1.46 -31.35 13.63
N PRO A 87 1.23 -30.31 14.44
CA PRO A 87 1.98 -29.07 14.32
C PRO A 87 3.46 -29.32 14.62
N MET A 88 4.32 -28.86 13.72
CA MET A 88 5.75 -28.83 13.98
C MET A 88 6.01 -27.79 15.08
N VAL A 89 6.82 -28.17 16.07
CA VAL A 89 7.23 -27.29 17.17
C VAL A 89 8.74 -27.09 17.18
N ASP A 90 9.19 -25.93 17.66
CA ASP A 90 10.59 -25.66 17.91
C ASP A 90 11.10 -26.40 19.17
N ARG A 91 12.40 -26.24 19.48
CA ARG A 91 13.03 -26.87 20.64
C ARG A 91 12.43 -26.42 21.98
N TYR A 92 11.69 -25.31 22.01
CA TYR A 92 11.01 -24.76 23.18
C TYR A 92 9.52 -25.12 23.23
N GLY A 93 9.03 -25.94 22.29
CA GLY A 93 7.63 -26.36 22.22
C GLY A 93 6.69 -25.34 21.59
N ARG A 94 7.20 -24.28 20.95
CA ARG A 94 6.34 -23.31 20.23
C ARG A 94 6.09 -23.80 18.81
N PRO A 95 4.86 -23.68 18.27
CA PRO A 95 4.59 -24.09 16.91
C PRO A 95 5.34 -23.24 15.90
N VAL A 96 5.99 -23.88 14.93
CA VAL A 96 6.61 -23.18 13.81
C VAL A 96 5.52 -22.69 12.86
N THR A 97 5.36 -21.38 12.82
CA THR A 97 4.38 -20.68 12.00
C THR A 97 5.09 -19.81 10.97
N TYR A 98 4.55 -19.76 9.75
CA TYR A 98 4.99 -18.84 8.72
C TYR A 98 3.86 -17.84 8.41
N LEU A 99 4.26 -16.60 8.16
CA LEU A 99 3.35 -15.58 7.64
C LEU A 99 3.31 -15.69 6.13
N ALA A 100 2.12 -15.80 5.56
CA ALA A 100 1.89 -15.70 4.12
C ALA A 100 0.64 -14.85 3.87
N PRO A 101 0.50 -14.22 2.70
CA PRO A 101 -0.71 -13.49 2.36
C PRO A 101 -1.93 -14.42 2.44
N CYS A 102 -2.97 -14.00 3.14
CA CYS A 102 -4.30 -14.61 3.04
C CYS A 102 -4.78 -14.37 1.60
N ARG A 103 -4.73 -15.39 0.75
CA ARG A 103 -5.22 -15.31 -0.62
C ARG A 103 -6.31 -16.33 -0.84
#